data_AF-A0A3D2VY73-F1
#
_entry.id   AF-A0A3D2VY73-F1
#
_cell.length_a   1.000
_cell.length_b   1.000
_cell.length_c   1.000
_cell.angle_alpha   90.00
_cell.angle_beta   90.00
_cell.angle_gamma   90.00
#
_symmetry.space_group_name_H-M   'P 1'
#
loop_
_entity.id
_entity.type
_entity.pdbx_description
1 polymer ?
#
loop_
_entity_poly.entity_id
_entity_poly.type
_entity_poly.pdbx_seq_one_letter_code
_entity_poly.pdbx_strand_id
1 'polypeptide(L)'
;MLLFTHPSMLEHEPPRGHAERPERLEAVLEGIAHLPLKRREAPFAPREAITRVHPARYVEALEAAFAEARETRVQLDPDTYLSAGSRQAAYRAAGAC
;
A
#
# COMPACT_ATOMS: atom_id res chain seq x y z
N MET A 1 -18.90 13.55 0.74
CA MET A 1 -17.77 12.88 0.05
C MET A 1 -17.15 11.84 0.97
N LEU A 2 -16.69 10.71 0.44
CA LEU A 2 -16.06 9.64 1.22
C LEU A 2 -14.53 9.78 1.18
N LEU A 3 -13.84 9.36 2.24
CA LEU A 3 -12.39 9.15 2.28
C LEU A 3 -12.12 7.72 2.74
N PHE A 4 -11.44 6.93 1.91
CA PHE A 4 -10.93 5.62 2.29
C PHE A 4 -9.43 5.71 2.54
N THR A 5 -8.99 5.22 3.70
CA THR A 5 -7.58 5.10 4.07
C THR A 5 -7.46 4.01 5.15
N HIS A 6 -6.24 3.57 5.46
CA HIS A 6 -6.00 2.60 6.52
C HIS A 6 -4.62 2.86 7.16
N PRO A 7 -4.46 2.77 8.49
CA PRO A 7 -3.18 3.03 9.16
C PRO A 7 -2.00 2.22 8.59
N SER A 8 -2.25 0.96 8.19
CA SER A 8 -1.22 0.11 7.59
C SER A 8 -0.65 0.62 6.27
N MET A 9 -1.28 1.61 5.61
CA MET A 9 -0.71 2.24 4.42
C MET A 9 0.56 3.03 4.75
N LEU A 10 0.71 3.48 6.00
CA LEU A 10 1.90 4.18 6.49
C LEU A 10 3.07 3.24 6.81
N GLU A 11 2.82 1.92 6.88
CA GLU A 11 3.85 0.91 7.19
C GLU A 11 4.65 0.45 5.95
N HIS A 12 4.32 1.00 4.77
CA HIS A 12 5.12 0.81 3.57
C HIS A 12 6.34 1.73 3.60
N GLU A 13 7.53 1.17 3.79
CA GLU A 13 8.76 1.91 4.05
C GLU A 13 9.79 1.70 2.91
N PRO A 14 9.79 2.59 1.90
CA PRO A 14 10.83 2.59 0.89
C PRO A 14 12.18 3.04 1.47
N PRO A 15 13.28 3.00 0.69
CA PRO A 15 14.58 3.50 1.14
C PRO A 15 14.54 4.93 1.67
N ARG A 16 15.45 5.23 2.60
CA ARG A 16 15.58 6.57 3.15
C ARG A 16 15.84 7.57 2.02
N GLY A 17 15.04 8.63 1.98
CA GLY A 17 15.13 9.67 0.94
C GLY A 17 14.32 9.37 -0.32
N HIS A 18 13.63 8.22 -0.40
CA HIS A 18 12.74 7.91 -1.52
C HIS A 18 11.56 8.89 -1.60
N ALA A 19 11.09 9.16 -2.82
CA ALA A 19 9.99 10.09 -3.03
C ALA A 19 8.66 9.56 -2.48
N GLU A 20 8.40 8.25 -2.57
CA GLU A 20 7.18 7.56 -2.09
C GLU A 20 7.17 7.28 -0.57
N ARG A 21 7.82 8.13 0.24
CA ARG A 21 7.88 7.97 1.70
C ARG A 21 6.48 8.12 2.38
N PRO A 22 6.22 7.44 3.52
CA PRO A 22 4.93 7.48 4.23
C PRO A 22 4.39 8.89 4.53
N GLU A 23 5.29 9.84 4.79
CA GLU A 23 4.98 11.22 5.16
C GLU A 23 4.19 11.96 4.06
N ARG A 24 4.20 11.47 2.82
CA ARG A 24 3.30 11.98 1.77
C ARG A 24 1.84 11.72 2.07
N LEU A 25 1.50 10.52 2.57
CA LEU A 25 0.14 10.20 2.97
C LEU A 25 -0.25 11.00 4.22
N GLU A 26 0.66 11.13 5.19
CA GLU A 26 0.43 11.97 6.39
C GLU A 26 0.09 13.41 6.02
N ALA A 27 0.89 14.02 5.14
CA ALA A 27 0.66 15.39 4.67
C ALA A 27 -0.69 15.56 3.95
N VAL A 28 -1.11 14.57 3.15
CA VAL A 28 -2.45 14.58 2.53
C VAL A 28 -3.54 14.49 3.59
N LEU A 29 -3.42 13.57 4.55
CA LEU A 29 -4.41 13.36 5.61
C LEU A 29 -4.55 14.59 6.52
N GLU A 30 -3.46 15.27 6.81
CA GLU A 30 -3.42 16.56 7.52
C GLU A 30 -4.08 17.66 6.68
N GLY A 31 -3.67 17.81 5.42
CA GLY A 31 -4.17 18.84 4.52
C GLY A 31 -5.69 18.77 4.30
N ILE A 32 -6.28 17.58 4.33
CA ILE A 32 -7.73 17.38 4.19
C ILE A 32 -8.47 17.22 5.52
N ALA A 33 -7.79 17.34 6.66
CA ALA A 33 -8.38 17.06 7.98
C ALA A 33 -9.61 17.92 8.30
N HIS A 34 -9.62 19.16 7.82
CA HIS A 34 -10.68 20.15 8.05
C HIS A 34 -11.91 19.96 7.14
N LEU A 35 -11.82 19.12 6.10
CA LEU A 35 -12.92 18.89 5.17
C LEU A 35 -13.97 17.95 5.79
N PRO A 36 -15.27 18.16 5.53
CA PRO A 36 -16.35 17.33 6.06
C PRO A 36 -16.47 15.98 5.30
N LEU A 37 -15.43 15.16 5.36
CA LEU A 37 -15.35 13.86 4.70
C LEU A 37 -15.84 12.75 5.63
N LYS A 38 -16.65 11.84 5.09
CA LYS A 38 -17.04 10.62 5.80
C LYS A 38 -15.91 9.60 5.64
N ARG A 39 -15.14 9.42 6.70
CA ARG A 39 -13.99 8.51 6.73
C ARG A 39 -14.45 7.06 6.86
N ARG A 40 -13.78 6.18 6.12
CA ARG A 40 -13.99 4.73 6.11
C ARG A 40 -12.63 4.04 6.03
N GLU A 41 -12.50 2.91 6.73
CA GLU A 41 -11.32 2.08 6.56
C GLU A 41 -11.34 1.45 5.18
N ALA A 42 -10.20 1.52 4.48
CA ALA A 42 -10.03 0.81 3.23
C ALA A 42 -10.10 -0.70 3.50
N PRO A 43 -10.99 -1.46 2.82
CA PRO A 43 -11.04 -2.90 2.96
C PRO A 43 -9.75 -3.54 2.41
N PHE A 44 -9.42 -4.73 2.89
CA PHE A 44 -8.36 -5.52 2.28
C PHE A 44 -8.91 -6.14 0.99
N ALA A 45 -8.35 -5.80 -0.17
CA ALA A 45 -8.82 -6.35 -1.44
C ALA A 45 -8.68 -7.89 -1.46
N PRO A 46 -9.72 -8.63 -1.87
CA PRO A 46 -9.58 -10.06 -2.07
C PRO A 46 -8.65 -10.32 -3.25
N ARG A 47 -7.88 -11.41 -3.20
CA ARG A 47 -6.91 -11.77 -4.24
C ARG A 47 -7.57 -11.86 -5.61
N GLU A 48 -8.80 -12.35 -5.65
CA GLU A 48 -9.62 -12.47 -6.86
C GLU A 48 -9.91 -11.10 -7.48
N ALA A 49 -10.02 -10.03 -6.69
CA ALA A 49 -10.18 -8.68 -7.23
C ALA A 49 -8.88 -8.17 -7.86
N ILE A 50 -7.73 -8.45 -7.24
CA ILE A 50 -6.41 -8.08 -7.77
C ILE A 50 -6.13 -8.83 -9.08
N THR A 51 -6.43 -10.12 -9.15
CA THR A 51 -6.15 -10.95 -10.34
C THR A 51 -7.09 -10.69 -11.51
N ARG A 52 -8.16 -9.90 -11.34
CA ARG A 52 -8.96 -9.40 -12.48
C ARG A 52 -8.20 -8.40 -13.36
N VAL A 53 -7.19 -7.72 -12.81
CA VAL A 53 -6.42 -6.67 -13.51
C VAL A 53 -4.92 -6.96 -13.57
N HIS A 54 -4.42 -7.91 -12.77
CA HIS A 54 -3.03 -8.36 -12.80
C HIS A 54 -2.93 -9.86 -13.16
N PRO A 55 -1.91 -10.29 -13.93
CA PRO A 55 -1.67 -11.70 -14.18
C PRO A 55 -1.49 -12.50 -12.88
N ALA A 56 -2.16 -13.66 -12.75
CA ALA A 56 -2.10 -14.48 -11.54
C ALA A 56 -0.65 -14.82 -11.13
N ARG A 57 0.21 -15.18 -12.10
CA ARG A 57 1.64 -15.46 -11.89
C ARG A 57 2.41 -14.29 -11.24
N TYR A 58 2.01 -13.05 -11.53
CA TYR A 58 2.64 -11.87 -10.94
C TYR A 58 2.22 -11.69 -9.48
N VAL A 59 0.93 -11.88 -9.18
CA VAL A 59 0.41 -11.82 -7.81
C VAL A 59 1.00 -12.96 -6.96
N GLU A 60 1.22 -14.15 -7.52
CA GLU A 60 1.95 -15.26 -6.87
C GLU A 60 3.39 -14.88 -6.53
N ALA A 61 4.14 -14.32 -7.49
CA ALA A 61 5.50 -13.87 -7.26
C ALA A 61 5.58 -12.77 -6.19
N LEU A 62 4.61 -11.85 -6.16
CA LEU A 62 4.52 -10.82 -5.12
C LEU A 62 4.28 -11.40 -3.73
N GLU A 63 3.46 -12.44 -3.56
CA GLU A 63 3.29 -13.06 -2.23
C GLU A 63 4.60 -13.63 -1.68
N ALA A 64 5.43 -14.24 -2.54
CA ALA A 64 6.76 -14.70 -2.14
C ALA A 64 7.67 -13.51 -1.77
N ALA A 65 7.67 -12.46 -2.60
CA ALA A 65 8.44 -11.24 -2.34
C ALA A 65 7.99 -10.53 -1.04
N PHE A 66 6.69 -10.52 -0.72
CA PHE A 66 6.18 -9.97 0.54
C PHE A 66 6.61 -10.79 1.75
N ALA A 67 6.73 -12.12 1.62
CA ALA A 67 7.24 -12.97 2.69
C ALA A 67 8.71 -12.66 2.97
N GLU A 68 9.54 -12.52 1.94
CA GLU A 68 10.93 -12.07 2.05
C GLU A 68 11.03 -10.65 2.65
N ALA A 69 10.12 -9.76 2.23
CA ALA A 69 10.05 -8.37 2.67
C ALA A 69 9.84 -8.18 4.18
N ARG A 70 9.43 -9.23 4.90
CA ARG A 70 9.27 -9.21 6.37
C ARG A 70 10.60 -9.09 7.11
N GLU A 71 11.66 -9.64 6.54
CA GLU A 71 12.99 -9.71 7.17
C GLU A 71 13.97 -8.71 6.56
N THR A 72 13.86 -8.45 5.26
CA THR A 72 14.75 -7.55 4.53
C THR A 72 13.98 -6.74 3.50
N ARG A 73 14.47 -5.57 3.09
CA ARG A 73 13.85 -4.82 1.99
C ARG A 73 14.07 -5.56 0.66
N VAL A 74 13.02 -5.73 -0.12
CA VAL A 74 13.08 -6.32 -1.47
C VAL A 74 12.95 -5.21 -2.49
N GLN A 75 13.75 -5.26 -3.57
CA GLN A 75 13.63 -4.33 -4.70
C GLN A 75 13.04 -5.09 -5.89
N LEU A 76 11.89 -4.67 -6.38
CA LEU A 76 11.21 -5.31 -7.52
C LEU A 76 11.73 -4.76 -8.86
N ASP A 77 12.02 -3.47 -8.90
CA ASP A 77 12.57 -2.75 -10.06
C ASP A 77 13.37 -1.52 -9.58
N PRO A 78 13.97 -0.70 -10.47
CA PRO A 78 14.78 0.45 -10.06
C PRO A 78 14.13 1.46 -9.10
N ASP A 79 12.80 1.54 -9.03
CA ASP A 79 12.04 2.51 -8.23
C ASP A 79 11.03 1.86 -7.26
N THR A 80 10.71 0.57 -7.44
CA THR A 80 9.73 -0.14 -6.62
C THR A 80 10.41 -1.01 -5.57
N TYR A 81 10.11 -0.74 -4.29
CA TYR A 81 10.62 -1.48 -3.15
C TYR A 81 9.48 -2.10 -2.33
N LEU A 82 9.75 -3.18 -1.60
CA LEU A 82 8.87 -3.77 -0.62
C LEU A 82 9.54 -3.81 0.75
N SER A 83 8.84 -3.35 1.76
CA SER A 83 9.09 -3.54 3.20
C SER A 83 8.03 -4.45 3.85
N ALA A 84 8.21 -4.77 5.14
CA ALA A 84 7.32 -5.61 5.92
C ALA A 84 5.83 -5.19 5.88
N GLY A 85 5.53 -3.88 5.86
CA GLY A 85 4.16 -3.37 5.79
C GLY A 85 3.54 -3.31 4.38
N SER A 86 4.33 -3.58 3.34
CA SER A 86 3.92 -3.32 1.94
C SER A 86 2.74 -4.16 1.50
N ARG A 87 2.63 -5.40 1.98
CA ARG A 87 1.50 -6.27 1.64
C ARG A 87 0.19 -5.67 2.14
N GLN A 88 0.16 -5.22 3.40
CA GLN A 88 -1.03 -4.59 3.96
C GLN A 88 -1.33 -3.27 3.25
N ALA A 89 -0.33 -2.42 3.04
CA ALA A 89 -0.49 -1.15 2.34
C ALA A 89 -1.07 -1.32 0.93
N ALA A 90 -0.46 -2.17 0.10
CA ALA A 90 -0.85 -2.37 -1.30
C ALA A 90 -2.28 -2.93 -1.45
N TYR A 91 -2.62 -3.95 -0.66
CA TYR A 91 -3.95 -4.58 -0.74
C TYR A 91 -5.06 -3.71 -0.14
N ARG A 92 -4.75 -2.89 0.87
CA ARG A 92 -5.68 -1.88 1.39
C ARG A 92 -5.87 -0.74 0.39
N ALA A 93 -4.81 -0.31 -0.28
CA ALA A 93 -4.88 0.72 -1.31
C ALA A 93 -5.76 0.26 -2.48
N ALA A 94 -5.59 -0.98 -2.94
CA ALA A 94 -6.44 -1.57 -3.96
C ALA A 94 -7.91 -1.71 -3.53
N GLY A 95 -8.19 -1.93 -2.23
CA GLY A 95 -9.55 -1.98 -1.70
C GLY A 95 -10.22 -0.61 -1.55
N ALA A 96 -9.47 0.48 -1.64
CA ALA A 96 -10.00 1.85 -1.58
C ALA A 96 -10.50 2.36 -2.95
N CYS A 97 -10.33 1.59 -4.03
CA CYS A 97 -10.74 1.93 -5.40
C CYS A 97 -12.20 1.61 -5.71
#